data_AF-A0A968IM52-F1
#
_entry.id   AF-A0A968IM52-F1
#
_cell.length_a   1.000
_cell.length_b   1.000
_cell.length_c   1.000
_cell.angle_alpha   90.00
_cell.angle_beta   90.00
_cell.angle_gamma   90.00
#
_symmetry.space_group_name_H-M   'P 1'
#
loop_
_entity.id
_entity.type
_entity.pdbx_description
1 polymer ?
#
loop_
_entity_poly.entity_id
_entity_poly.type
_entity_poly.pdbx_seq_one_letter_code
_entity_poly.pdbx_strand_id
1 'polypeptide(L)' 'MARFVKGEVVIVPFPFSDLTQAKRRPALVVASLTGDDVILCQVTSQVTRVDCRHRNRK' A
#
# COMPACT_ATOMS: atom_id res chain seq x y z
N MET A 1 -18.00 -13.82 3.10
CA MET A 1 -17.16 -12.62 2.87
C MET A 1 -16.42 -12.78 1.56
N ALA A 2 -16.17 -11.68 0.84
CA ALA A 2 -15.36 -11.71 -0.37
C ALA A 2 -13.92 -12.12 -0.03
N ARG A 3 -13.30 -12.95 -0.88
CA ARG A 3 -11.91 -13.39 -0.70
C ARG A 3 -11.02 -12.53 -1.58
N PHE A 4 -10.07 -11.85 -0.97
CA PHE A 4 -9.04 -11.09 -1.70
C PHE A 4 -7.99 -12.06 -2.24
N VAL A 5 -7.74 -12.02 -3.55
CA VAL A 5 -6.79 -12.92 -4.21
C VAL A 5 -5.52 -12.15 -4.56
N LYS A 6 -4.36 -12.79 -4.37
CA LYS A 6 -3.07 -12.22 -4.79
C LYS A 6 -3.12 -11.80 -6.26
N GLY A 7 -2.70 -10.58 -6.56
CA GLY A 7 -2.72 -10.00 -7.91
C GLY A 7 -3.97 -9.16 -8.21
N GLU A 8 -4.98 -9.17 -7.35
CA GLU A 8 -6.17 -8.34 -7.49
C GLU A 8 -5.90 -6.88 -7.10
N VAL A 9 -6.55 -5.94 -7.78
CA VAL A 9 -6.52 -4.51 -7.43
C VAL A 9 -7.81 -4.15 -6.71
N VAL A 10 -7.67 -3.66 -5.48
CA VAL A 10 -8.78 -3.25 -4.62
C VAL A 10 -8.72 -1.75 -4.32
N ILE A 11 -9.87 -1.16 -4.01
CA ILE A 11 -9.95 0.23 -3.57
C ILE A 11 -10.08 0.26 -2.05
N VAL A 12 -9.12 0.89 -1.37
CA VAL A 12 -9.11 1.03 0.09
C VAL A 12 -9.17 2.49 0.52
N PRO A 13 -9.83 2.82 1.64
CA PRO A 13 -9.70 4.14 2.26
C PRO A 13 -8.30 4.27 2.86
N PHE A 14 -7.48 5.16 2.30
CA PHE A 14 -6.15 5.44 2.83
C PHE A 14 -6.16 6.79 3.55
N PRO A 15 -5.84 6.84 4.86
CA PRO A 15 -5.80 8.08 5.60
C PRO A 15 -4.64 8.95 5.11
N PHE A 16 -4.81 10.27 5.16
CA PHE A 16 -3.67 11.15 5.07
C PHE A 16 -2.80 11.08 6.33
N SER A 17 -1.55 11.54 6.24
CA SER A 17 -0.61 11.55 7.36
C SER A 17 -1.10 12.37 8.55
N ASP A 18 -1.96 13.37 8.31
CA ASP A 18 -2.61 14.21 9.31
C ASP A 18 -3.96 13.65 9.79
N LEU A 19 -4.38 12.46 9.31
CA LEU A 19 -5.61 11.74 9.71
C LEU A 19 -6.93 12.52 9.50
N THR A 20 -6.90 13.69 8.86
CA THR A 20 -8.07 14.56 8.71
C THR A 20 -9.10 14.01 7.75
N GLN A 21 -8.66 13.29 6.72
CA GLN A 21 -9.51 12.71 5.69
C GLN A 21 -8.91 11.39 5.17
N ALA A 22 -9.76 10.53 4.61
CA ALA A 22 -9.34 9.33 3.90
C ALA A 22 -9.69 9.46 2.42
N LYS A 23 -8.68 9.28 1.54
CA LYS A 23 -8.90 9.19 0.10
C LYS A 23 -8.95 7.73 -0.32
N ARG A 24 -9.88 7.39 -1.21
CA ARG A 24 -9.92 6.07 -1.86
C ARG A 24 -8.72 5.92 -2.77
N ARG A 25 -7.87 4.92 -2.51
CA ARG A 25 -6.66 4.64 -3.31
C ARG A 25 -6.65 3.19 -3.79
N PRO A 26 -6.22 2.95 -5.04
CA PRO A 26 -5.97 1.60 -5.50
C PRO A 26 -4.78 0.98 -4.75
N ALA A 27 -4.92 -0.29 -4.42
CA ALA A 27 -3.88 -1.12 -3.83
C ALA A 27 -3.91 -2.52 -4.47
N LEU A 28 -2.73 -3.08 -4.73
CA LEU A 28 -2.55 -4.44 -5.20
C LEU A 28 -2.49 -5.40 -4.01
N VAL A 29 -3.24 -6.49 -4.06
CA VAL A 29 -3.16 -7.56 -3.06
C VAL A 29 -1.88 -8.37 -3.29
N VAL A 30 -0.95 -8.32 -2.33
CA VAL A 30 0.35 -9.01 -2.38
C VAL A 30 0.25 -10.40 -1.76
N ALA A 31 -0.46 -10.51 -0.63
CA ALA A 31 -0.69 -11.76 0.06
C ALA A 31 -1.96 -11.68 0.92
N SER A 32 -2.72 -12.77 0.97
CA SER A 32 -3.74 -13.00 1.99
C SER A 32 -3.10 -13.71 3.18
N LEU A 33 -3.30 -13.19 4.39
CA LEU A 33 -2.86 -13.85 5.62
C LEU A 33 -3.96 -14.78 6.14
N THR A 34 -3.65 -15.55 7.18
CA THR A 34 -4.66 -16.35 7.88
C THR A 34 -5.63 -15.41 8.59
N GLY A 35 -6.94 -15.57 8.38
CA GLY A 35 -7.97 -14.69 8.93
C GLY A 35 -8.42 -13.62 7.92
N ASP A 36 -8.69 -12.41 8.41
CA ASP A 36 -9.21 -11.29 7.61
C ASP A 36 -8.11 -10.29 7.16
N ASP A 37 -6.85 -10.55 7.51
CA ASP A 37 -5.73 -9.66 7.20
C ASP A 37 -5.16 -9.89 5.80
N VAL A 38 -4.77 -8.80 5.14
CA VAL A 38 -4.16 -8.82 3.81
C VAL A 38 -2.98 -7.86 3.74
N ILE A 39 -1.93 -8.26 3.03
CA ILE A 39 -0.81 -7.40 2.69
C ILE A 39 -1.11 -6.72 1.35
N LEU A 40 -1.09 -5.39 1.35
CA LEU A 40 -1.38 -4.55 0.19
C LEU A 40 -0.16 -3.73 -0.25
N CYS A 41 -0.04 -3.48 -1.54
CA CYS A 41 0.91 -2.53 -2.12
C CYS A 41 0.15 -1.34 -2.72
N GLN A 42 0.42 -0.13 -2.25
CA GLN A 42 -0.27 1.07 -2.76
C GLN A 42 0.16 1.37 -4.20
N VAL A 43 -0.82 1.71 -5.06
CA VAL A 43 -0.56 2.20 -6.42
C VAL A 43 -0.64 3.73 -6.42
N THR A 44 0.42 4.38 -6.91
CA THR A 44 0.52 5.85 -7.01
C THR A 44 1.08 6.24 -8.38
N SER A 45 0.57 7.32 -8.98
CA SER A 45 1.09 7.90 -10.22
C SER A 45 2.35 8.75 -10.00
N GLN A 46 2.62 9.11 -8.74
CA GLN A 46 3.81 9.88 -8.37
C GLN A 46 4.95 8.92 -8.02
N VAL A 47 6.03 8.99 -8.79
CA VAL A 47 7.26 8.24 -8.50
C VAL A 47 8.04 8.98 -7.43
N THR A 48 7.90 8.55 -6.17
CA THR A 48 8.79 9.00 -5.10
C THR A 48 10.10 8.26 -5.22
N ARG A 49 11.18 8.96 -5.60
CA ARG A 49 12.53 8.40 -5.48
C ARG A 49 12.88 8.32 -4.00
N VAL A 50 12.71 7.14 -3.42
CA VAL A 50 13.29 6.85 -2.10
C VAL A 50 14.79 6.71 -2.34
N ASP A 51 15.50 7.83 -2.18
CA ASP A 51 16.95 7.85 -2.27
C ASP A 51 17.50 7.18 -1.00
N CYS A 52 17.69 5.86 -1.07
CA CYS A 52 18.45 5.10 -0.10
C CYS A 52 19.94 5.43 -0.29
N ARG A 53 20.37 6.68 -0.04
CA ARG A 53 21.80 6.98 0.04
C ARG A 53 22.35 6.21 1.22
N HIS A 54 22.89 5.04 0.94
CA HIS A 54 23.79 4.34 1.84
C HIS A 54 25.04 5.23 1.97
N ARG A 55 24.97 6.18 2.90
CA ARG A 55 26.07 7.09 3.21
C ARG A 55 27.15 6.28 3.93
N ASN A 56 27.92 5.50 3.17
CA ASN A 56 29.23 5.05 3.60
C ASN A 56 30.12 6.29 3.70
N ARG A 57 30.08 6.96 4.86
CA ARG A 57 31.17 7.85 5.24
C ARG A 57 32.38 6.95 5.47
N LYS A 58 33.38 7.09 4.59
CA LYS A 58 34.76 6.76 4.97
C LYS A 58 35.17 7.62 6.17
#